data_AF-A0A838SGX4-F1
#
_entry.id   AF-A0A838SGX4-F1
#
_cell.length_a   1.000
_cell.length_b   1.000
_cell.length_c   1.000
_cell.angle_alpha   90.00
_cell.angle_beta   90.00
_cell.angle_gamma   90.00
#
_symmetry.space_group_name_H-M   'P 1'
#
loop_
_entity.id
_entity.type
_entity.pdbx_description
1 polymer ?
#
loop_
_entity_poly.entity_id
_entity_poly.type
_entity_poly.pdbx_seq_one_letter_code
_entity_poly.pdbx_strand_id
1 'polypeptide(L)' 'MLAFLGFSSVAQILILSGEIPRKQLRLVQAWIELRRDELIADWELAVSGENPYKIDPL' A
#
# COMPACT_ATOMS: atom_id res chain seq x y z
N MET A 1 -8.74 -9.30 16.13
CA MET A 1 -8.40 -7.97 16.68
C MET A 1 -7.13 -7.37 16.05
N LEU A 2 -6.10 -8.17 15.70
CA LEU A 2 -4.88 -7.65 15.04
C LEU A 2 -5.04 -7.33 13.54
N ALA A 3 -5.92 -8.04 12.80
CA ALA A 3 -6.17 -7.77 11.38
C ALA A 3 -6.81 -6.38 11.11
N PHE A 4 -7.60 -5.87 12.07
CA PHE A 4 -8.29 -4.59 11.93
C PHE A 4 -7.35 -3.38 12.09
N LEU A 5 -6.21 -3.56 12.78
CA LEU A 5 -5.17 -2.52 12.90
C LEU A 5 -4.29 -2.44 11.64
N GLY A 6 -4.07 -3.56 10.94
CA GLY A 6 -3.42 -3.57 9.63
C GLY A 6 -4.24 -2.86 8.55
N PHE A 7 -5.57 -2.98 8.60
CA PHE A 7 -6.50 -2.40 7.63
C PHE A 7 -6.45 -0.85 7.57
N SER A 8 -6.30 -0.19 8.72
CA SER A 8 -6.14 1.28 8.78
C SER A 8 -4.78 1.77 8.26
N SER A 9 -3.81 0.87 8.10
CA SER A 9 -2.46 1.19 7.65
C SER A 9 -2.32 1.16 6.13
N VAL A 10 -3.02 0.28 5.41
CA VAL A 10 -2.84 0.13 3.95
C VAL A 10 -3.34 1.38 3.19
N ALA A 11 -4.32 2.09 3.75
CA ALA A 11 -4.82 3.36 3.21
C ALA A 11 -3.93 4.57 3.54
N GLN A 12 -2.98 4.44 4.46
CA GLN A 12 -2.10 5.55 4.84
C GLN A 12 -0.71 5.31 4.27
N ILE A 13 -0.29 6.21 3.38
CA ILE A 13 1.12 6.29 2.99
C ILE A 13 1.91 6.66 4.25
N LEU A 14 2.51 5.67 4.89
CA LEU A 14 3.47 5.88 5.95
C LEU A 14 4.82 6.13 5.29
N ILE A 15 5.24 7.39 5.24
CA ILE A 15 6.61 7.71 4.81
C ILE A 15 7.54 7.22 5.92
N LEU A 16 8.18 6.08 5.70
CA LEU A 16 9.10 5.46 6.66
C LEU A 16 10.39 6.29 6.87
N SER A 17 10.74 7.15 5.91
CA SER A 17 11.82 8.14 6.01
C SER A 17 11.72 9.18 4.86
N GLY A 18 11.95 10.46 5.16
CA GLY A 18 11.99 11.56 4.18
C GLY A 18 10.69 12.38 4.03
N GLU A 19 10.69 13.31 3.08
CA GLU A 19 9.52 14.12 2.74
C GLU A 19 9.18 13.95 1.25
N ILE A 20 7.93 13.57 0.97
CA ILE A 20 7.40 13.56 -0.40
C ILE A 20 6.72 14.90 -0.65
N PRO A 21 7.09 15.66 -1.70
CA PRO A 21 6.41 16.91 -1.98
C PRO A 21 4.92 16.66 -2.29
N ARG A 22 4.06 17.60 -1.87
CA ARG A 22 2.59 17.40 -1.83
C ARG A 22 1.97 16.92 -3.14
N LYS A 23 2.52 17.31 -4.29
CA LYS A 23 1.99 16.91 -5.62
C LYS A 23 2.24 15.42 -5.89
N GLN A 24 3.44 14.94 -5.58
CA GLN A 24 3.84 13.55 -5.72
C GLN A 24 3.07 12.67 -4.73
N LEU A 25 2.86 13.14 -3.49
CA LEU A 25 2.06 12.41 -2.51
C LEU A 25 0.64 12.15 -3.02
N ARG A 26 0.01 13.12 -3.68
CA ARG A 26 -1.34 12.95 -4.27
C ARG A 26 -1.37 11.92 -5.39
N LEU A 27 -0.31 11.84 -6.21
CA LEU A 27 -0.21 10.82 -7.26
C LEU A 27 -0.10 9.42 -6.66
N VAL A 28 0.73 9.26 -5.62
CA VAL A 28 0.87 7.98 -4.91
C VAL A 28 -0.46 7.60 -4.23
N GLN A 29 -1.15 8.54 -3.60
CA GLN A 29 -2.46 8.29 -2.99
C GLN A 29 -3.49 7.82 -4.02
N ALA A 30 -3.56 8.48 -5.18
CA ALA A 30 -4.46 8.09 -6.26
C ALA A 30 -4.12 6.70 -6.83
N TRP A 31 -2.83 6.40 -7.00
CA TRP A 31 -2.38 5.07 -7.45
C TRP A 31 -2.76 3.97 -6.45
N ILE A 32 -2.56 4.20 -5.14
CA ILE A 32 -2.96 3.24 -4.09
C ILE A 32 -4.47 3.02 -4.11
N GLU A 33 -5.26 4.08 -4.23
CA GLU A 33 -6.72 3.96 -4.22
C GLU A 33 -7.23 3.14 -5.41
N LEU A 34 -6.68 3.37 -6.61
CA LEU A 34 -7.04 2.62 -7.82
C LEU A 34 -6.66 1.13 -7.75
N ARG A 35 -5.72 0.79 -6.87
CA ARG A 35 -5.08 -0.54 -6.75
C ARG A 35 -5.29 -1.17 -5.37
N ARG A 36 -6.29 -0.71 -4.63
CA ARG A 36 -6.51 -1.11 -3.24
C ARG A 36 -6.63 -2.62 -3.08
N ASP A 37 -7.45 -3.25 -3.92
CA ASP A 37 -7.77 -4.67 -3.77
C ASP A 37 -6.58 -5.57 -4.11
N GLU A 38 -5.81 -5.23 -5.16
CA GLU A 38 -4.58 -5.96 -5.51
C GLU A 38 -3.50 -5.80 -4.43
N LEU A 39 -3.32 -4.60 -3.86
CA LEU A 39 -2.38 -4.35 -2.78
C LEU A 39 -2.72 -5.15 -1.51
N ILE A 40 -4.02 -5.33 -1.22
CA ILE A 40 -4.47 -6.15 -0.08
C ILE A 40 -4.16 -7.62 -0.31
N ALA A 41 -4.49 -8.16 -1.49
CA ALA A 41 -4.18 -9.55 -1.83
C ALA A 41 -2.67 -9.82 -1.80
N ASP A 42 -1.87 -8.91 -2.35
CA ASP A 42 -0.42 -8.98 -2.35
C ASP A 42 0.18 -8.88 -0.94
N TRP A 43 -0.43 -8.06 -0.07
CA TRP A 43 -0.06 -8.01 1.34
C TRP A 43 -0.31 -9.34 2.05
N GLU A 44 -1.45 -9.98 1.81
CA GLU A 44 -1.78 -11.29 2.39
C GLU A 44 -0.77 -12.37 1.97
N LEU A 45 -0.35 -12.37 0.71
CA LEU A 45 0.74 -13.25 0.23
C LEU A 45 2.07 -12.94 0.93
N ALA A 46 2.44 -11.67 1.03
CA ALA A 46 3.70 -11.28 1.67
C ALA A 46 3.78 -11.75 3.13
N VAL A 47 2.69 -11.60 3.89
CA VAL A 47 2.66 -12.02 5.30
C VAL A 47 2.51 -13.53 5.48
N SER A 48 2.01 -14.25 4.49
CA SER A 48 2.02 -15.73 4.47
C SER A 48 3.38 -16.32 4.09
N GLY A 49 4.35 -15.47 3.71
CA GLY A 49 5.67 -15.88 3.23
C GLY A 49 5.69 -16.27 1.75
N GLU A 50 4.59 -15.99 1.04
CA GLU A 50 4.49 -16.15 -0.40
C GLU A 50 4.96 -14.90 -1.13
N ASN A 51 5.30 -15.05 -2.42
CA ASN A 51 5.80 -13.95 -3.21
C ASN A 51 4.62 -13.14 -3.79
N PRO A 52 4.51 -11.83 -3.49
CA PRO A 52 3.48 -10.98 -4.08
C PRO A 52 3.61 -10.89 -5.60
N TYR A 53 2.52 -10.51 -6.26
CA TYR A 53 2.57 -10.22 -7.68
C TYR A 53 3.31 -8.91 -7.96
N LYS A 54 3.80 -8.76 -9.19
CA LYS A 54 4.35 -7.47 -9.64
C LYS A 54 3.19 -6.52 -9.92
N ILE A 55 3.23 -5.36 -9.28
CA ILE A 55 2.33 -4.26 -9.58
C ILE A 55 3.06 -3.29 -10.51
N ASP A 56 2.49 -3.03 -11.68
CA ASP A 56 3.07 -2.09 -12.63
C ASP A 56 3.03 -0.66 -12.05
N PRO A 57 4.18 0.07 -12.09
CA PRO A 57 4.18 1.47 -11.73
C PRO A 57 3.30 2.28 -12.69
N LEU A 58 2.78 3.40 -12.18
CA LEU A 58 2.15 4.45 -13.00
C LEU A 58 3.21 5.25 -13.77
#